data_AF-A0AAJ4F8Q1-F1
#
_entry.id   AF-A0AAJ4F8Q1-F1
#
_cell.length_a   1.000
_cell.length_b   1.000
_cell.length_c   1.000
_cell.angle_alpha   90.00
_cell.angle_beta   90.00
_cell.angle_gamma   90.00
#
_symmetry.space_group_name_H-M   'P 1'
#
loop_
_entity.id
_entity.type
_entity.pdbx_description
1 polymer ?
#
loop_
_entity_poly.entity_id
_entity_poly.type
_entity_poly.pdbx_seq_one_letter_code
_entity_poly.pdbx_strand_id
1 'polypeptide(L)'
;MGKRIDGEIIRGVINDPRLFPGIERVRSGSTQMFGKRIVQGGKCIQECDFEITPPEKSWYSKEIDGVWHWVEGCDHCNGEPKEWAYSRCQKHDVCVDCGGDRRSTTTAWGCRGGWRCNDCQEQINRQRLAEAEARIVPDDEYDEMDFWHEDAARCPWCKAEISTDESYDACQEEHKCYECERHFKLTAEHSVSWTTIRSVKQVA
;
A
#
# COMPACT_ATOMS: atom_id res chain seq x y z
N MET A 1 1.02 6.16 -34.08
CA MET A 1 0.40 5.26 -33.10
C MET A 1 1.29 4.02 -32.97
N GLY A 2 1.80 3.73 -31.77
CA GLY A 2 2.62 2.53 -31.54
C GLY A 2 1.80 1.25 -31.72
N LYS A 3 2.44 0.16 -32.15
CA LYS A 3 1.79 -1.15 -32.20
C LYS A 3 1.34 -1.52 -30.79
N ARG A 4 0.09 -1.98 -30.64
CA ARG A 4 -0.42 -2.51 -29.38
C ARG A 4 -0.64 -4.01 -29.51
N ILE A 5 -0.24 -4.77 -28.49
CA ILE A 5 -0.53 -6.19 -28.35
C ILE A 5 -1.04 -6.39 -26.93
N ASP A 6 -2.16 -7.09 -26.80
CA ASP A 6 -2.90 -7.26 -25.54
C ASP A 6 -3.24 -5.94 -24.83
N GLY A 7 -3.50 -4.87 -25.59
CA GLY A 7 -3.80 -3.53 -25.05
C GLY A 7 -2.57 -2.72 -24.64
N GLU A 8 -1.37 -3.29 -24.66
CA GLU A 8 -0.15 -2.64 -24.19
C GLU A 8 0.65 -2.03 -25.34
N ILE A 9 1.29 -0.88 -25.10
CA ILE A 9 2.07 -0.18 -26.14
C ILE A 9 3.46 -0.81 -26.28
N ILE A 10 3.79 -1.26 -27.49
CA ILE A 10 5.13 -1.75 -27.83
C ILE A 10 6.03 -0.57 -28.16
N ARG A 11 7.18 -0.51 -27.49
CA ARG A 11 8.17 0.57 -27.62
C ARG A 11 9.28 0.21 -28.60
N GLY A 12 9.65 -1.06 -28.71
CA GLY A 12 10.64 -1.54 -29.66
C GLY A 12 11.18 -2.92 -29.32
N VAL A 13 12.03 -3.47 -30.18
CA VAL A 13 12.74 -4.74 -29.94
C VAL A 13 13.91 -4.49 -28.98
N ILE A 14 14.19 -5.45 -28.10
CA ILE A 14 15.38 -5.43 -27.24
C ILE A 14 16.56 -6.01 -28.02
N ASN A 15 17.53 -5.17 -28.35
CA ASN A 15 18.73 -5.57 -29.06
C ASN A 15 19.81 -6.01 -28.06
N ASP A 16 19.65 -7.20 -27.47
CA ASP A 16 20.66 -7.83 -26.61
C ASP A 16 20.96 -9.26 -27.12
N PRO A 17 22.22 -9.57 -27.49
CA PRO A 17 22.57 -10.86 -28.09
C PRO A 17 22.43 -12.05 -27.12
N ARG A 18 22.26 -11.79 -25.82
CA ARG A 18 22.05 -12.83 -24.80
C ARG A 18 20.60 -13.31 -24.74
N LEU A 19 19.66 -12.57 -25.35
CA LEU A 19 18.25 -12.92 -25.37
C LEU A 19 17.96 -13.97 -26.45
N PHE A 20 17.22 -15.00 -26.07
CA PHE A 20 16.70 -16.01 -26.98
C PHE A 20 15.23 -16.35 -26.63
N PRO A 21 14.46 -16.92 -27.56
CA PRO A 21 13.06 -17.25 -27.33
C PRO A 21 12.90 -18.23 -26.16
N GLY A 22 11.92 -17.99 -25.29
CA GLY A 22 11.60 -18.88 -24.16
C GLY A 22 12.54 -18.80 -22.94
N ILE A 23 13.51 -17.88 -22.90
CA ILE A 23 14.30 -17.63 -21.69
C ILE A 23 13.40 -17.16 -20.54
N GLU A 24 13.61 -17.69 -19.34
CA GLU A 24 12.85 -17.26 -18.16
C GLU A 24 13.15 -15.78 -17.82
N ARG A 25 12.13 -15.05 -17.37
CA ARG A 25 12.24 -13.63 -17.03
C ARG A 25 11.52 -13.30 -15.73
N VAL A 26 12.27 -12.72 -14.80
CA VAL A 26 11.79 -12.18 -13.52
C VAL A 26 12.01 -10.67 -13.49
N ARG A 27 11.21 -9.95 -12.71
CA ARG A 27 11.31 -8.50 -12.57
C ARG A 27 11.64 -8.12 -11.12
N SER A 28 12.56 -7.18 -10.96
CA SER A 28 12.85 -6.54 -9.67
C SER A 28 12.88 -5.02 -9.86
N GLY A 29 11.85 -4.32 -9.37
CA GLY A 29 11.69 -2.89 -9.64
C GLY A 29 11.58 -2.60 -11.14
N SER A 30 12.47 -1.75 -11.69
CA SER A 30 12.56 -1.51 -13.14
C SER A 30 13.44 -2.55 -13.87
N THR A 31 14.29 -3.27 -13.16
CA THR A 31 15.27 -4.19 -13.74
C THR A 31 14.61 -5.47 -14.25
N GLN A 32 14.98 -5.88 -15.47
CA GLN A 32 14.55 -7.14 -16.08
C GLN A 32 15.66 -8.17 -15.92
N MET A 33 15.39 -9.27 -15.23
CA MET A 33 16.36 -10.33 -14.95
C MET A 33 16.00 -11.56 -15.79
N PHE A 34 17.00 -12.13 -16.45
CA PHE A 34 16.84 -13.21 -17.42
C PHE A 34 17.65 -14.43 -17.03
N GLY A 35 17.05 -15.60 -17.20
CA GLY A 35 17.60 -16.88 -16.74
C GLY A 35 16.79 -17.46 -15.59
N LYS A 36 17.00 -18.75 -15.32
CA LYS A 36 16.24 -19.48 -14.32
C LYS A 36 16.67 -19.07 -12.91
N ARG A 37 15.75 -18.50 -12.14
CA ARG A 37 15.97 -18.18 -10.72
C ARG A 37 15.48 -19.33 -9.84
N ILE A 38 16.32 -19.83 -8.94
CA ILE A 38 15.96 -20.95 -8.04
C ILE A 38 15.96 -20.46 -6.59
N VAL A 39 14.79 -20.52 -5.96
CA VAL A 39 14.60 -20.26 -4.53
C VAL A 39 14.07 -21.51 -3.85
N GLN A 40 14.74 -21.97 -2.79
CA GLN A 40 14.32 -23.14 -2.03
C GLN A 40 14.44 -22.83 -0.53
N GLY A 41 13.37 -23.10 0.23
CA GLY A 41 13.34 -22.80 1.67
C GLY A 41 13.54 -21.32 1.99
N GLY A 42 13.12 -20.41 1.11
CA GLY A 42 13.32 -18.96 1.27
C GLY A 42 14.72 -18.46 0.93
N LYS A 43 15.68 -19.35 0.61
CA LYS A 43 17.04 -18.97 0.21
C LYS A 43 17.18 -18.98 -1.31
N CYS A 44 17.80 -17.93 -1.86
CA CYS A 44 18.21 -17.92 -3.25
C CYS A 44 19.40 -18.86 -3.43
N ILE A 45 19.21 -19.89 -4.26
CA ILE A 45 20.25 -20.88 -4.60
C ILE A 45 20.93 -20.49 -5.92
N GLN A 46 20.15 -19.90 -6.83
CA GLN A 46 20.64 -19.44 -8.13
C GLN A 46 19.95 -18.14 -8.49
N GLU A 47 20.75 -17.11 -8.75
CA GLU A 47 20.30 -15.87 -9.36
C GLU A 47 20.11 -16.03 -10.88
N CYS A 48 19.46 -15.05 -11.49
CA CYS A 48 19.33 -14.98 -12.94
C CYS A 48 20.71 -14.85 -13.60
N ASP A 49 20.83 -15.28 -14.86
CA ASP A 49 22.09 -15.29 -15.60
C ASP A 49 22.58 -13.86 -15.91
N PHE A 50 21.66 -12.94 -16.18
CA PHE A 50 21.97 -11.53 -16.41
C PHE A 50 20.76 -10.62 -16.19
N GLU A 51 21.03 -9.31 -16.18
CA GLU A 51 20.01 -8.27 -16.11
C GLU A 51 20.13 -7.28 -17.26
N ILE A 52 18.99 -6.67 -17.60
CA ILE A 52 18.88 -5.57 -18.56
C ILE A 52 18.04 -4.47 -17.91
N THR A 53 18.60 -3.27 -17.85
CA THR A 53 17.90 -2.06 -17.42
C THR A 53 17.15 -1.45 -18.60
N PRO A 54 15.83 -1.20 -18.49
CA PRO A 54 15.09 -0.55 -19.55
C PRO A 54 15.55 0.90 -19.75
N PRO A 55 15.45 1.45 -20.99
CA PRO A 55 15.71 2.87 -21.24
C PRO A 55 14.81 3.80 -20.44
N GLU A 56 13.59 3.37 -20.15
CA GLU A 56 12.60 4.11 -19.37
C GLU A 56 12.13 3.26 -18.19
N LYS A 57 11.98 3.88 -17.01
CA LYS A 57 11.59 3.21 -15.76
C LYS A 57 10.26 2.44 -15.87
N SER A 58 9.35 2.93 -16.70
CA SER A 58 8.03 2.32 -16.87
C SER A 58 8.03 1.18 -17.87
N TRP A 59 9.11 0.98 -18.62
CA TRP A 59 9.17 -0.09 -19.61
C TRP A 59 9.57 -1.40 -18.94
N TYR A 60 9.08 -2.50 -19.50
CA TYR A 60 9.44 -3.84 -19.07
C TYR A 60 9.60 -4.75 -20.29
N SER A 61 10.23 -5.91 -20.11
CA SER A 61 10.48 -6.86 -21.19
C SER A 61 9.35 -7.88 -21.34
N LYS A 62 8.85 -8.05 -22.57
CA LYS A 62 7.84 -9.06 -22.92
C LYS A 62 8.26 -9.77 -24.18
N GLU A 63 8.20 -11.10 -24.16
CA GLU A 63 8.37 -11.91 -25.36
C GLU A 63 7.05 -11.91 -26.14
N ILE A 64 7.14 -11.62 -27.43
CA ILE A 64 6.00 -11.56 -28.35
C ILE A 64 6.47 -12.24 -29.64
N ASP A 65 5.78 -13.31 -30.05
CA ASP A 65 6.08 -14.07 -31.27
C ASP A 65 7.57 -14.50 -31.36
N GLY A 66 8.14 -14.95 -30.23
CA GLY A 66 9.53 -15.38 -30.15
C GLY A 66 10.57 -14.26 -30.09
N VAL A 67 10.15 -12.99 -29.98
CA VAL A 67 11.04 -11.83 -29.95
C VAL A 67 10.79 -10.99 -28.71
N TRP A 68 11.87 -10.62 -28.01
CA TRP A 68 11.80 -9.78 -26.82
C TRP A 68 11.64 -8.30 -27.18
N HIS A 69 10.63 -7.67 -26.59
CA HIS A 69 10.28 -6.27 -26.80
C HIS A 69 10.27 -5.47 -25.50
N TRP A 70 10.59 -4.19 -25.61
CA TRP A 70 10.23 -3.18 -24.61
C TRP A 70 8.75 -2.86 -24.74
N VAL A 71 8.02 -2.97 -23.63
CA VAL A 71 6.59 -2.68 -23.52
C VAL A 71 6.37 -1.60 -22.47
N GLU A 72 5.46 -0.67 -22.73
CA GLU A 72 5.05 0.36 -21.78
C GLU A 72 4.22 -0.27 -20.65
N GLY A 73 4.72 -0.19 -19.42
CA GLY A 73 4.02 -0.63 -18.22
C GLY A 73 3.18 0.44 -17.53
N CYS A 74 3.25 1.70 -17.97
CA CYS A 74 2.45 2.77 -17.38
C CYS A 74 0.95 2.56 -17.68
N ASP A 75 0.19 2.33 -16.63
CA ASP A 75 -1.27 2.19 -16.58
C ASP A 75 -2.01 3.35 -17.26
N HIS A 76 -1.60 4.60 -16.98
CA HIS A 76 -2.16 5.78 -17.64
C HIS A 76 -1.88 5.82 -19.14
N CYS A 77 -0.67 5.46 -19.57
CA CYS A 77 -0.32 5.40 -21.00
C CYS A 77 -1.12 4.31 -21.72
N ASN A 78 -1.36 3.19 -21.05
CA ASN A 78 -2.16 2.10 -21.58
C ASN A 78 -3.67 2.37 -21.52
N GLY A 79 -4.10 3.44 -20.85
CA GLY A 79 -5.51 3.85 -20.77
C GLY A 79 -6.32 3.10 -19.73
N GLU A 80 -5.66 2.41 -18.80
CA GLU A 80 -6.29 1.67 -17.69
C GLU A 80 -5.65 2.09 -16.36
N PRO A 81 -5.92 3.32 -15.87
CA PRO A 81 -5.32 3.80 -14.62
C PRO A 81 -5.67 2.87 -13.45
N LYS A 82 -4.65 2.43 -12.71
CA LYS A 82 -4.81 1.57 -11.55
C LYS A 82 -4.67 2.40 -10.29
N GLU A 83 -5.44 2.02 -9.27
CA GLU A 83 -5.34 2.63 -7.94
C GLU A 83 -3.97 2.42 -7.31
N TRP A 84 -3.41 1.23 -7.51
CA TRP A 84 -2.10 0.84 -7.01
C TRP A 84 -1.23 0.40 -8.18
N ALA A 85 -0.34 1.29 -8.62
CA ALA A 85 0.59 1.04 -9.70
C ALA A 85 2.03 1.29 -9.22
N TYR A 86 2.88 0.28 -9.31
CA TYR A 86 4.28 0.37 -8.92
C TYR A 86 5.17 1.03 -9.98
N SER A 87 4.67 1.27 -11.19
CA SER A 87 5.50 1.74 -12.30
C SER A 87 4.75 2.65 -13.25
N ARG A 88 5.15 3.92 -13.24
CA ARG A 88 4.64 4.95 -14.13
C ARG A 88 5.79 5.62 -14.87
N CYS A 89 5.52 6.10 -16.06
CA CYS A 89 6.49 6.89 -16.81
C CYS A 89 6.69 8.23 -16.10
N GLN A 90 7.79 8.94 -16.36
CA GLN A 90 8.08 10.20 -15.68
C GLN A 90 6.90 11.20 -15.75
N LYS A 91 6.20 11.26 -16.89
CA LYS A 91 5.02 12.12 -17.07
C LYS A 91 3.87 11.81 -16.09
N HIS A 92 3.70 10.56 -15.70
CA HIS A 92 2.62 10.12 -14.80
C HIS A 92 3.14 9.76 -13.39
N ASP A 93 4.45 9.89 -13.13
CA ASP A 93 5.07 9.74 -11.80
C ASP A 93 5.03 11.11 -11.09
N VAL A 94 3.81 11.63 -10.90
CA VAL A 94 3.52 12.94 -10.32
C VAL A 94 2.63 12.82 -9.09
N CYS A 95 2.69 13.83 -8.21
CA CYS A 95 1.84 13.93 -7.03
C CYS A 95 0.37 13.93 -7.42
N VAL A 96 -0.44 13.11 -6.74
CA VAL A 96 -1.87 12.98 -7.04
C VAL A 96 -2.69 14.25 -6.79
N ASP A 97 -2.27 15.11 -5.86
CA ASP A 97 -3.03 16.32 -5.50
C ASP A 97 -2.55 17.57 -6.26
N CYS A 98 -1.23 17.75 -6.38
CA CYS A 98 -0.66 18.98 -6.98
C CYS A 98 0.01 18.78 -8.34
N GLY A 99 0.20 17.53 -8.81
CA GLY A 99 0.88 17.24 -10.08
C GLY A 99 2.40 17.50 -10.07
N GLY A 100 3.00 17.77 -8.92
CA GLY A 100 4.45 17.96 -8.78
C GLY A 100 5.25 16.70 -9.15
N ASP A 101 6.43 16.86 -9.75
CA ASP A 101 7.30 15.76 -10.15
C ASP A 101 7.88 15.03 -8.93
N ARG A 102 8.01 13.71 -8.98
CA ARG A 102 8.57 12.91 -7.89
C ARG A 102 9.97 13.31 -7.49
N ARG A 103 10.76 13.81 -8.44
CA ARG A 103 12.14 14.27 -8.19
C ARG A 103 12.20 15.56 -7.38
N SER A 104 11.11 16.34 -7.32
CA SER A 104 11.06 17.57 -6.53
C SER A 104 10.64 17.35 -5.08
N THR A 105 10.31 16.12 -4.67
CA THR A 105 9.98 15.78 -3.29
C THR A 105 11.02 14.85 -2.68
N THR A 106 11.38 15.07 -1.42
CA THR A 106 12.25 14.16 -0.66
C THR A 106 11.44 12.97 -0.13
N THR A 107 10.20 13.21 0.28
CA THR A 107 9.30 12.21 0.85
C THR A 107 8.07 12.05 -0.04
N ALA A 108 7.76 10.81 -0.41
CA ALA A 108 6.60 10.46 -1.21
C ALA A 108 5.73 9.48 -0.42
N TRP A 109 4.52 9.91 -0.07
CA TRP A 109 3.56 9.14 0.70
C TRP A 109 2.72 8.28 -0.24
N GLY A 110 2.75 6.97 -0.09
CA GLY A 110 1.92 6.05 -0.88
C GLY A 110 0.44 6.30 -0.60
N CYS A 111 -0.37 6.45 -1.65
CA CYS A 111 -1.81 6.65 -1.52
C CYS A 111 -2.56 6.10 -2.72
N ARG A 112 -3.88 6.01 -2.61
CA ARG A 112 -4.74 5.58 -3.73
C ARG A 112 -4.51 6.50 -4.92
N GLY A 113 -4.23 5.90 -6.07
CA GLY A 113 -3.91 6.63 -7.29
C GLY A 113 -2.43 6.97 -7.46
N GLY A 114 -1.53 6.59 -6.54
CA GLY A 114 -0.09 6.73 -6.70
C GLY A 114 0.63 7.19 -5.44
N TRP A 115 1.17 8.41 -5.47
CA TRP A 115 1.89 8.99 -4.35
C TRP A 115 1.55 10.48 -4.18
N ARG A 116 1.73 10.97 -2.95
CA ARG A 116 1.51 12.35 -2.55
C ARG A 116 2.81 12.97 -2.05
N CYS A 117 3.09 14.21 -2.46
CA CYS A 117 4.26 14.93 -1.96
C CYS A 117 4.09 15.31 -0.48
N ASN A 118 5.20 15.59 0.20
CA ASN A 118 5.16 15.89 1.62
C ASN A 118 4.28 17.10 1.94
N ASP A 119 4.39 18.18 1.16
CA ASP A 119 3.64 19.42 1.40
C ASP A 119 2.12 19.21 1.32
N CYS A 120 1.66 18.40 0.35
CA CYS A 120 0.25 18.03 0.24
C CYS A 120 -0.19 17.15 1.40
N GLN A 121 0.66 16.21 1.84
CA GLN A 121 0.35 15.37 2.99
C GLN A 121 0.29 16.19 4.29
N GLU A 122 1.19 17.14 4.47
CA GLU A 122 1.19 18.05 5.62
C GLU A 122 -0.04 18.97 5.61
N GLN A 123 -0.48 19.43 4.44
CA GLN A 123 -1.73 20.18 4.34
C GLN A 123 -2.93 19.35 4.81
N ILE A 124 -3.04 18.10 4.36
CA ILE A 124 -4.11 17.19 4.81
C ILE A 124 -3.98 16.92 6.31
N ASN A 125 -2.77 16.68 6.81
CA ASN A 125 -2.54 16.44 8.25
C ASN A 125 -2.95 17.67 9.09
N ARG A 126 -2.66 18.89 8.63
CA ARG A 126 -3.09 20.12 9.31
C ARG A 126 -4.61 20.28 9.30
N GLN A 127 -5.26 19.97 8.18
CA GLN A 127 -6.73 19.99 8.10
C GLN A 127 -7.34 18.96 9.05
N ARG A 128 -6.86 17.71 9.00
CA ARG A 128 -7.25 16.64 9.94
C ARG A 128 -7.10 17.09 11.40
N LEU A 129 -5.95 17.66 11.74
CA LEU A 129 -5.67 18.10 13.11
C LEU A 129 -6.62 19.23 13.53
N ALA A 130 -6.83 20.22 12.67
CA ALA A 130 -7.76 21.33 12.95
C ALA A 130 -9.21 20.85 13.11
N GLU A 131 -9.65 19.90 12.28
CA GLU A 131 -10.98 19.28 12.40
C GLU A 131 -11.10 18.46 13.69
N ALA A 132 -10.05 17.76 14.09
CA ALA A 132 -10.03 17.00 15.35
C ALA A 132 -10.02 17.94 16.56
N GLU A 133 -9.25 19.03 16.53
CA GLU A 133 -9.22 20.07 17.56
C GLU A 133 -10.60 20.71 17.76
N ALA A 134 -11.34 20.96 16.69
CA ALA A 134 -12.69 21.52 16.76
C ALA A 134 -13.72 20.57 17.42
N ARG A 135 -13.43 19.27 17.50
CA ARG A 135 -14.27 18.28 18.20
C ARG A 135 -13.86 18.06 19.65
N ILE A 136 -12.79 18.71 20.12
CA ILE A 136 -12.33 18.54 21.49
C ILE A 136 -13.34 19.17 22.44
N VAL A 137 -13.87 18.33 23.34
CA VAL A 137 -14.78 18.76 24.39
C VAL A 137 -13.96 19.55 25.43
N PRO A 138 -14.45 20.72 25.90
CA PRO A 138 -13.85 21.44 27.01
C PRO A 138 -13.70 20.56 28.26
N ASP A 139 -12.66 20.80 29.05
CA ASP A 139 -12.36 19.97 30.23
C ASP A 139 -13.50 19.96 31.27
N ASP A 140 -14.32 21.01 31.35
CA ASP A 140 -15.49 21.12 32.23
C ASP A 140 -16.73 20.37 31.73
N GLU A 141 -16.74 19.99 30.44
CA GLU A 141 -17.78 19.18 29.80
C GLU A 141 -17.33 17.72 29.59
N TYR A 142 -16.08 17.38 29.90
CA TYR A 142 -15.57 16.02 29.80
C TYR A 142 -16.10 15.14 30.94
N ASP A 143 -16.73 14.03 30.58
CA ASP A 143 -17.15 12.98 31.50
C ASP A 143 -16.45 11.67 31.15
N GLU A 144 -15.72 11.08 32.10
CA GLU A 144 -15.08 9.77 31.91
C GLU A 144 -16.09 8.67 31.61
N MET A 145 -17.33 8.83 32.10
CA MET A 145 -18.40 7.87 31.87
C MET A 145 -18.82 7.77 30.40
N ASP A 146 -18.57 8.81 29.58
CA ASP A 146 -18.82 8.79 28.13
C ASP A 146 -17.91 7.79 27.38
N PHE A 147 -16.86 7.29 28.03
CA PHE A 147 -15.87 6.37 27.46
C PHE A 147 -15.77 5.05 28.23
N TRP A 148 -16.66 4.84 29.20
CA TRP A 148 -16.64 3.70 30.11
C TRP A 148 -17.54 2.57 29.59
N HIS A 149 -16.99 1.36 29.42
CA HIS A 149 -17.67 0.18 28.86
C HIS A 149 -18.36 0.40 27.49
N GLU A 150 -17.74 1.17 26.60
CA GLU A 150 -18.25 1.38 25.23
C GLU A 150 -17.92 0.19 24.31
N ASP A 151 -18.79 -0.07 23.33
CA ASP A 151 -18.62 -1.14 22.34
C ASP A 151 -17.46 -0.89 21.35
N ALA A 152 -16.96 0.35 21.27
CA ALA A 152 -15.83 0.75 20.44
C ALA A 152 -14.90 1.69 21.19
N ALA A 153 -13.59 1.47 21.08
CA ALA A 153 -12.61 2.38 21.65
C ALA A 153 -12.65 3.73 20.92
N ARG A 154 -12.78 4.81 21.69
CA ARG A 154 -12.78 6.18 21.16
C ARG A 154 -11.76 7.04 21.89
N CYS A 155 -11.22 8.03 21.18
CA CYS A 155 -10.35 9.02 21.76
C CYS A 155 -11.13 9.89 22.76
N PRO A 156 -10.71 9.98 24.04
CA PRO A 156 -11.39 10.80 25.04
C PRO A 156 -11.39 12.29 24.71
N TRP A 157 -10.45 12.73 23.87
CA TRP A 157 -10.31 14.12 23.47
C TRP A 157 -11.25 14.51 22.34
N CYS A 158 -11.11 13.86 21.17
CA CYS A 158 -11.79 14.29 19.94
C CYS A 158 -12.91 13.35 19.46
N LYS A 159 -13.25 12.33 20.29
CA LYS A 159 -14.28 11.30 20.04
C LYS A 159 -14.05 10.44 18.79
N ALA A 160 -12.88 10.52 18.15
CA ALA A 160 -12.50 9.69 17.03
C ALA A 160 -12.45 8.21 17.44
N GLU A 161 -13.00 7.32 16.62
CA GLU A 161 -12.89 5.88 16.82
C GLU A 161 -11.43 5.43 16.64
N ILE A 162 -10.98 4.50 17.48
CA ILE A 162 -9.62 3.98 17.52
C ILE A 162 -9.63 2.54 17.05
N SER A 163 -8.71 2.18 16.15
CA SER A 163 -8.49 0.78 15.81
C SER A 163 -7.88 0.03 16.99
N THR A 164 -8.49 -1.09 17.38
CA THR A 164 -8.08 -1.94 18.49
C THR A 164 -7.50 -3.28 18.04
N ASP A 165 -7.22 -3.45 16.75
CA ASP A 165 -6.76 -4.71 16.15
C ASP A 165 -5.48 -5.26 16.82
N GLU A 166 -4.59 -4.35 17.25
CA GLU A 166 -3.33 -4.67 17.94
C GLU A 166 -3.41 -4.48 19.47
N SER A 167 -4.59 -4.21 20.01
CA SER A 167 -4.80 -3.76 21.40
C SER A 167 -5.82 -4.60 22.15
N TYR A 168 -5.99 -5.85 21.72
CA TYR A 168 -6.97 -6.77 22.28
C TYR A 168 -6.78 -6.96 23.79
N ASP A 169 -5.55 -7.05 24.30
CA ASP A 169 -5.28 -7.24 25.73
C ASP A 169 -4.83 -5.95 26.45
N ALA A 170 -5.14 -4.78 25.89
CA ALA A 170 -4.65 -3.50 26.42
C ALA A 170 -5.03 -3.32 27.89
N CYS A 171 -4.06 -2.95 28.73
CA CYS A 171 -4.29 -2.69 30.14
C CYS A 171 -3.56 -1.42 30.57
N GLN A 172 -4.29 -0.29 30.57
CA GLN A 172 -3.73 1.05 30.80
C GLN A 172 -2.55 1.38 29.88
N GLU A 173 -2.57 0.83 28.66
CA GLU A 173 -1.53 1.05 27.66
C GLU A 173 -1.65 2.48 27.11
N GLU A 174 -0.50 3.11 26.86
CA GLU A 174 -0.47 4.46 26.32
C GLU A 174 -0.67 4.44 24.81
N HIS A 175 -1.71 5.12 24.35
CA HIS A 175 -2.04 5.28 22.94
C HIS A 175 -1.95 6.74 22.52
N LYS A 176 -1.46 6.98 21.30
CA LYS A 176 -1.54 8.29 20.64
C LYS A 176 -2.68 8.27 19.62
N CYS A 177 -3.64 9.18 19.76
CA CYS A 177 -4.74 9.30 18.81
C CYS A 177 -4.21 9.73 17.43
N TYR A 178 -4.57 9.01 16.37
CA TYR A 178 -4.18 9.37 15.01
C TYR A 178 -4.79 10.70 14.55
N GLU A 179 -5.96 11.08 15.07
CA GLU A 179 -6.69 12.28 14.64
C GLU A 179 -6.32 13.57 15.39
N CYS A 180 -6.21 13.56 16.72
CA CYS A 180 -5.85 14.77 17.48
C CYS A 180 -4.43 14.75 18.04
N GLU A 181 -3.69 13.66 17.85
CA GLU A 181 -2.31 13.48 18.29
C GLU A 181 -2.07 13.55 19.81
N ARG A 182 -3.13 13.62 20.62
CA ARG A 182 -3.05 13.54 22.09
C ARG A 182 -2.92 12.09 22.56
N HIS A 183 -2.32 11.95 23.73
CA HIS A 183 -2.13 10.66 24.39
C HIS A 183 -3.32 10.35 25.31
N PHE A 184 -3.64 9.07 25.45
CA PHE A 184 -4.64 8.55 26.36
C PHE A 184 -4.27 7.13 26.77
N LYS A 185 -4.92 6.61 27.81
CA LYS A 185 -4.74 5.22 28.25
C LYS A 185 -5.93 4.39 27.80
N LEU A 186 -5.66 3.22 27.23
CA LEU A 186 -6.67 2.26 26.82
C LEU A 186 -6.65 1.05 27.75
N THR A 187 -7.84 0.62 28.17
CA THR A 187 -8.05 -0.69 28.80
C THR A 187 -9.08 -1.45 27.98
N ALA A 188 -8.73 -2.64 27.52
CA ALA A 188 -9.65 -3.58 26.90
C ALA A 188 -10.30 -4.44 27.99
N GLU A 189 -11.63 -4.51 27.96
CA GLU A 189 -12.41 -5.30 28.90
C GLU A 189 -13.20 -6.37 28.16
N HIS A 190 -12.97 -7.63 28.52
CA HIS A 190 -13.61 -8.78 27.88
C HIS A 190 -14.59 -9.45 28.83
N SER A 191 -15.83 -9.63 28.37
CA SER A 191 -16.82 -10.45 29.07
C SER A 191 -17.14 -11.69 28.25
N VAL A 192 -16.89 -12.88 28.81
CA VAL A 192 -17.16 -14.16 28.16
C VAL A 192 -18.19 -14.94 28.97
N SER A 193 -19.32 -15.27 28.34
CA SER A 193 -20.38 -16.09 28.95
C SER A 193 -20.57 -17.42 28.21
N TRP A 194 -20.71 -18.52 28.96
CA TRP A 194 -20.84 -19.87 28.41
C TRP A 194 -22.18 -20.49 28.81
N THR A 195 -22.88 -21.11 27.86
CA THR A 195 -24.06 -21.95 28.12
C THR A 195 -23.83 -23.32 27.51
N THR A 196 -24.06 -24.38 28.28
CA THR A 196 -23.93 -25.76 27.81
C THR A 196 -25.25 -26.49 27.90
N ILE A 197 -25.55 -27.30 26.88
CA ILE A 197 -26.72 -28.17 26.85
C ILE A 197 -26.27 -29.62 26.67
N ARG A 198 -27.02 -30.55 27.28
CA ARG A 198 -26.75 -31.98 27.18
C ARG A 198 -27.08 -32.48 25.77
N SER A 199 -26.17 -33.24 25.16
CA SER A 199 -26.49 -33.99 23.94
C SER A 199 -27.47 -35.12 24.25
N VAL A 200 -28.56 -35.22 23.48
CA VAL A 200 -29.48 -36.35 23.55
C VAL A 200 -28.72 -37.57 23.03
N LYS A 201 -28.68 -38.65 23.81
CA LYS A 201 -28.09 -39.92 23.40
C LYS A 201 -28.84 -40.38 22.14
N GLN A 202 -28.16 -40.51 21.00
CA GLN A 202 -28.76 -41.22 19.86
C GLN A 202 -29.07 -42.63 20.34
N VAL A 203 -30.36 -42.95 20.42
CA VAL A 203 -30.82 -44.32 20.64
C VAL A 203 -30.50 -45.05 19.34
N ALA A 204 -29.71 -46.12 19.46
CA ALA A 204 -29.21 -46.95 18.36
C ALA A 204 -30.34 -47.57 17.53
#